data_AF-Q0AJN6-F1
#
_entry.id   AF-Q0AJN6-F1
#
_cell.length_a   1.000
_cell.length_b   1.000
_cell.length_c   1.000
_cell.angle_alpha   90.00
_cell.angle_beta   90.00
_cell.angle_gamma   90.00
#
_symmetry.space_group_name_H-M   'P 1'
#
loop_
_entity.id
_entity.type
_entity.pdbx_description
1 polymer ?
#
loop_
_entity_poly.entity_id
_entity_poly.type
_entity_poly.pdbx_seq_one_letter_code
_entity_poly.pdbx_strand_id
1 'polypeptide(L)' 'MEKAHIISSEHQQMRLSPYTQRIICESDQDIFGTDAYVKVFGSRLDDNARGNDIDLLVELPSITQEVERKALQLIARLQY' A
#
# COMPACT_ATOMS: atom_id res chain seq x y z
N MET A 1 -9.58 4.30 -18.60
CA MET A 1 -9.55 5.07 -17.33
C MET A 1 -10.16 4.18 -16.26
N GLU A 2 -9.36 3.26 -15.75
CA GLU A 2 -9.78 2.30 -14.74
C GLU A 2 -9.10 2.69 -13.43
N LYS A 3 -9.92 2.92 -12.41
CA LYS A 3 -9.56 3.54 -11.14
C LYS A 3 -8.54 2.69 -10.41
N ALA A 4 -7.67 3.34 -9.63
CA ALA A 4 -6.96 2.72 -8.51
C ALA A 4 -7.99 2.03 -7.60
N HIS A 5 -8.24 0.75 -7.84
CA HIS A 5 -9.11 -0.07 -7.01
C HIS A 5 -8.23 -0.72 -5.96
N ILE A 6 -8.33 -0.21 -4.73
CA ILE A 6 -8.05 -1.05 -3.58
C ILE A 6 -9.04 -2.20 -3.68
N ILE A 7 -8.59 -3.39 -4.11
CA ILE A 7 -9.40 -4.60 -4.07
C ILE A 7 -9.47 -5.03 -2.59
N SER A 8 -10.32 -4.34 -1.82
CA SER A 8 -10.76 -4.81 -0.52
C SER A 8 -11.91 -5.78 -0.82
N SER A 9 -11.65 -7.08 -0.82
CA SER A 9 -12.72 -8.07 -0.79
C SER A 9 -13.54 -7.84 0.48
N GLU A 10 -14.83 -7.54 0.31
CA GLU A 10 -15.92 -7.55 1.31
C GLU A 10 -15.56 -7.15 2.76
N HIS A 11 -15.84 -5.88 3.10
CA HIS A 11 -16.16 -5.40 4.45
C HIS A 11 -15.29 -5.91 5.63
N GLN A 12 -13.99 -6.05 5.43
CA GLN A 12 -13.06 -6.23 6.55
C GLN A 12 -12.69 -4.85 7.11
N GLN A 13 -13.13 -4.56 8.33
CA GLN A 13 -12.81 -3.33 9.05
C GLN A 13 -11.29 -3.20 9.19
N MET A 14 -10.69 -2.25 8.47
CA MET A 14 -9.25 -2.02 8.48
C MET A 14 -8.86 -1.04 9.60
N ARG A 15 -7.78 -1.36 10.32
CA ARG A 15 -7.15 -0.48 11.33
C ARG A 15 -6.28 0.62 10.71
N LEU A 16 -6.75 1.21 9.60
CA LEU A 16 -6.11 2.30 8.87
C LEU A 16 -7.16 3.35 8.51
N SER A 17 -6.89 4.61 8.83
CA SER A 17 -7.80 5.70 8.48
C SER A 17 -7.91 5.86 6.96
N PRO A 18 -9.05 6.36 6.43
CA PRO A 18 -9.17 6.67 5.00
C PRO A 18 -8.08 7.63 4.49
N TYR A 19 -7.64 8.56 5.34
CA TYR A 19 -6.54 9.47 5.01
C TYR A 19 -5.22 8.71 4.82
N THR A 20 -4.89 7.80 5.74
CA THR A 20 -3.69 6.95 5.65
C THR A 20 -3.74 6.07 4.40
N GLN A 21 -4.89 5.47 4.10
CA GLN A 21 -5.08 4.66 2.89
C GLN A 21 -4.80 5.48 1.63
N ARG A 22 -5.32 6.71 1.56
CA ARG A 22 -5.06 7.64 0.45
C ARG A 22 -3.57 7.96 0.30
N ILE A 23 -2.89 8.30 1.40
CA ILE A 23 -1.44 8.58 1.37
C ILE A 23 -0.64 7.37 0.88
N ILE A 24 -1.00 6.16 1.28
CA ILE A 24 -0.37 4.93 0.80
C ILE A 24 -0.56 4.78 -0.71
N CYS A 25 -1.78 4.92 -1.22
CA CYS A 25 -2.06 4.80 -2.66
C CYS A 25 -1.36 5.89 -3.49
N GLU A 26 -1.37 7.14 -3.04
CA GLU A 26 -0.69 8.25 -3.73
C GLU A 26 0.84 8.02 -3.74
N SER A 27 1.41 7.62 -2.60
CA SER A 27 2.85 7.35 -2.50
C SER A 27 3.28 6.18 -3.38
N ASP A 28 2.46 5.12 -3.45
CA ASP A 28 2.70 3.98 -4.32
C ASP A 28 2.73 4.41 -5.79
N GLN A 29 1.70 5.13 -6.25
CA GLN A 29 1.61 5.57 -7.64
C GLN A 29 2.72 6.56 -8.03
N ASP A 30 3.09 7.46 -7.13
CA ASP A 30 4.17 8.42 -7.36
C ASP A 30 5.54 7.74 -7.55
N ILE A 31 5.79 6.64 -6.83
CA ILE A 31 7.10 5.97 -6.81
C ILE A 31 7.16 4.86 -7.86
N PHE A 32 6.10 4.06 -7.96
CA PHE A 32 6.04 2.86 -8.77
C PHE A 32 5.39 3.06 -10.14
N GLY A 33 4.58 4.10 -10.29
CA GLY A 33 3.87 4.46 -11.53
C GLY A 33 2.36 4.31 -11.39
N THR A 34 1.61 4.92 -12.31
CA THR A 34 0.13 4.98 -12.25
C THR A 34 -0.56 3.62 -12.36
N ASP A 35 0.12 2.63 -12.94
CA ASP A 35 -0.38 1.26 -13.11
C ASP A 35 0.03 0.34 -11.96
N ALA A 36 0.69 0.86 -10.92
CA ALA A 36 0.99 0.12 -9.71
C ALA A 36 -0.26 -0.04 -8.84
N TYR A 37 -0.33 -1.18 -8.15
CA TYR A 37 -1.39 -1.48 -7.20
C TYR A 37 -0.78 -1.84 -5.84
N VAL A 38 -1.38 -1.30 -4.78
CA VAL A 38 -1.00 -1.60 -3.40
C VAL A 38 -2.12 -2.33 -2.67
N LYS A 39 -1.76 -3.40 -1.96
CA LYS A 39 -2.64 -4.17 -1.08
C LYS A 39 -2.10 -4.12 0.34
N VAL A 40 -2.99 -3.85 1.29
CA VAL A 40 -2.69 -3.99 2.72
C VAL A 40 -2.90 -5.45 3.09
N PHE A 41 -1.97 -6.02 3.85
CA PHE A 41 -2.13 -7.33 4.47
C PHE A 41 -1.66 -7.31 5.92
N GLY A 42 -1.70 -8.48 6.56
CA GLY A 42 -1.19 -8.64 7.92
C GLY A 42 -2.07 -7.98 8.98
N SER A 43 -1.43 -7.54 10.07
CA SER A 43 -2.10 -7.19 11.34
C SER A 43 -3.08 -6.02 11.28
N ARG A 44 -3.03 -5.20 10.21
CA ARG A 44 -3.93 -4.05 10.05
C ARG A 44 -5.31 -4.43 9.52
N LEU A 45 -5.51 -5.68 9.12
CA LEU A 45 -6.80 -6.24 8.72
C LEU A 45 -7.56 -6.92 9.87
N ASP A 46 -6.97 -7.01 11.07
CA ASP A 46 -7.56 -7.62 12.25
C ASP A 46 -7.51 -6.64 13.42
N ASP A 47 -8.69 -6.18 13.85
CA ASP A 47 -8.89 -5.27 15.00
C ASP A 47 -8.27 -5.77 16.30
N ASN A 48 -8.11 -7.10 16.47
CA ASN A 48 -7.55 -7.70 17.68
C ASN A 48 -6.03 -7.91 17.63
N ALA A 49 -5.40 -7.70 16.47
CA ALA A 49 -3.97 -7.90 16.31
C ALA A 49 -3.16 -6.76 16.93
N ARG A 50 -2.01 -7.11 17.55
CA ARG A 50 -1.12 -6.16 18.26
C ARG A 50 0.03 -5.63 17.40
N GLY A 51 -0.01 -5.85 16.09
CA GLY A 51 1.02 -5.37 15.17
C GLY A 51 0.96 -3.85 15.04
N ASN A 52 2.13 -3.23 15.13
CA ASN A 52 2.30 -1.78 15.02
C ASN A 52 2.73 -1.35 13.61
N ASP A 53 3.34 -2.24 12.83
CA ASP A 53 3.74 -1.93 11.46
C ASP A 53 2.56 -2.10 10.48
N ILE A 54 2.76 -1.63 9.24
CA ILE A 54 1.82 -1.80 8.13
C ILE A 54 2.51 -2.67 7.09
N ASP A 55 1.89 -3.80 6.77
CA ASP A 55 2.40 -4.70 5.73
C ASP A 55 1.74 -4.35 4.39
N LEU A 56 2.56 -4.03 3.40
CA LEU A 56 2.13 -3.61 2.05
C LEU A 56 2.70 -4.54 0.99
N LEU A 57 1.84 -4.98 0.07
CA LEU A 57 2.22 -5.67 -1.16
C LEU A 57 2.03 -4.71 -2.33
N VAL A 58 3.11 -4.41 -3.06
CA VAL A 58 3.09 -3.60 -4.28
C VAL A 58 3.16 -4.53 -5.50
N GLU A 59 2.16 -4.45 -6.36
CA GLU A 59 2.05 -5.19 -7.61
C GLU A 59 2.33 -4.25 -8.78
N LEU A 60 3.23 -4.67 -9.66
CA LEU A 60 3.62 -3.91 -10.85
C LEU A 60 3.22 -4.67 -12.11
N PRO A 61 2.85 -3.98 -13.20
CA PRO A 61 2.54 -4.63 -14.48
C PRO A 61 3.77 -5.26 -15.14
N SER A 62 4.98 -4.85 -14.73
CA SER A 62 6.25 -5.38 -15.23
C SER A 62 7.35 -5.28 -14.17
N ILE A 63 8.39 -6.10 -14.35
CA ILE A 63 9.56 -6.08 -13.48
C ILE A 63 10.29 -4.74 -13.63
N THR A 64 10.61 -4.10 -12.52
CA THR A 64 11.51 -2.95 -12.49
C THR A 64 12.91 -3.37 -12.08
N GLN A 65 13.95 -2.71 -12.59
CA GLN A 65 15.34 -2.92 -12.15
C GLN A 65 15.66 -2.15 -10.86
N GLU A 66 14.77 -1.27 -10.42
CA GLU A 66 14.97 -0.31 -9.33
C GLU A 66 14.21 -0.71 -8.05
N VAL A 67 13.86 -2.00 -7.89
CA VAL A 67 12.95 -2.48 -6.82
C VAL A 67 13.42 -2.00 -5.45
N GLU A 68 14.70 -2.20 -5.13
CA GLU A 68 15.25 -1.86 -3.82
C GLU A 68 15.17 -0.35 -3.55
N ARG A 69 15.61 0.47 -4.51
CA ARG A 69 15.55 1.94 -4.38
C ARG A 69 14.12 2.43 -4.19
N LYS A 70 13.18 1.94 -5.01
CA LYS A 70 11.78 2.35 -4.94
C LYS A 70 11.12 1.88 -3.63
N ALA A 71 11.41 0.66 -3.17
CA ALA A 71 10.94 0.16 -1.88
C ALA A 71 11.43 1.02 -0.72
N LEU A 72 12.72 1.37 -0.69
CA LEU A 72 13.29 2.27 0.32
C LEU A 72 12.67 3.67 0.28
N GLN A 73 12.38 4.20 -0.92
CA GLN A 73 11.67 5.47 -1.07
C GLN A 73 10.25 5.41 -0.47
N LEU A 74 9.53 4.32 -0.68
CA LEU A 74 8.18 4.16 -0.12
C LEU A 74 8.24 4.06 1.41
N ILE A 75 9.16 3.26 1.95
CA ILE A 75 9.37 3.13 3.39
C ILE A 75 9.68 4.50 4.01
N ALA A 76 10.64 5.24 3.45
CA ALA A 76 11.03 6.55 3.96
C ALA A 76 9.88 7.56 3.91
N ARG A 77 9.02 7.50 2.87
CA ARG A 77 7.89 8.42 2.70
C ARG A 77 6.74 8.14 3.69
N LEU A 78 6.51 6.88 4.04
CA LEU A 78 5.42 6.49 4.96
C LEU A 78 5.79 6.56 6.45
N GLN A 79 7.06 6.80 6.78
CA GLN A 79 7.54 6.92 8.16
C GLN A 79 7.36 8.33 8.77
N TYR A 80 6.97 9.33 7.98
CA TYR A 80 6.75 10.72 8.39
C TYR A 80 5.31 11.15 8.14
#